data_AF-A0A6S7KH89-F1
#
_entry.id   AF-A0A6S7KH89-F1
#
_cell.length_a   1.000
_cell.length_b   1.000
_cell.length_c   1.000
_cell.angle_alpha   90.00
_cell.angle_beta   90.00
_cell.angle_gamma   90.00
#
_symmetry.space_group_name_H-M   'P 1'
#
loop_
_entity.id
_entity.type
_entity.pdbx_description
1 polymer ?
#
loop_
_entity_poly.entity_id
_entity_poly.type
_entity_poly.pdbx_seq_one_letter_code
_entity_poly.pdbx_strand_id
1 'polypeptide(L)'
;MPWTADQRQRLAKEKSTLEKYFPGKVVWLDPTENTMIEITMITNNERTYVLRVYIPPDYPNSLPIMVVRDSPEPMPNWISGRMTHSFGQNEDGHLVICHYRRDRWSPDRTLSDIVVKGRIWLEAYEAHLVTGEQMEYYLRAMQGLK
;
A
#
# COMPACT_ATOMS: atom_id res chain seq x y z
N MET A 1 10.12 -15.21 18.36
CA MET A 1 9.84 -14.43 17.14
C MET A 1 9.77 -15.41 15.98
N PRO A 2 8.68 -15.43 15.20
CA PRO A 2 8.47 -16.38 14.10
C PRO A 2 9.35 -16.08 12.88
N TRP A 3 9.87 -14.86 12.74
CA TRP A 3 10.75 -14.47 11.64
C TRP A 3 12.11 -15.18 11.69
N THR A 4 12.58 -15.70 10.55
CA THR A 4 13.96 -16.21 10.42
C THR A 4 14.99 -15.08 10.58
N ALA A 5 16.27 -15.44 10.71
CA ALA A 5 17.34 -14.45 10.81
C ALA A 5 17.37 -13.49 9.61
N ASP A 6 17.23 -14.03 8.39
CA ASP A 6 17.22 -13.27 7.15
C ASP A 6 15.99 -12.35 7.05
N GLN A 7 14.82 -12.83 7.49
CA GLN A 7 13.60 -12.03 7.51
C GLN A 7 13.72 -10.86 8.49
N ARG A 8 14.32 -11.09 9.68
CA ARG A 8 14.56 -9.99 10.64
C ARG A 8 15.52 -8.95 10.07
N GLN A 9 16.60 -9.38 9.42
CA GLN A 9 17.53 -8.45 8.77
C GLN A 9 16.84 -7.66 7.66
N ARG A 10 16.01 -8.34 6.86
CA ARG A 10 15.22 -7.70 5.81
C ARG A 10 14.26 -6.66 6.39
N LEU A 11 13.44 -7.03 7.37
CA LEU A 11 12.47 -6.13 8.00
C LEU A 11 13.15 -4.94 8.70
N ALA A 12 14.31 -5.14 9.32
CA ALA A 12 15.09 -4.04 9.91
C ALA A 12 15.53 -3.02 8.85
N LYS A 13 15.95 -3.49 7.66
CA LYS A 13 16.31 -2.62 6.53
C LYS A 13 15.09 -1.89 5.97
N GLU A 14 13.96 -2.57 5.82
CA GLU A 14 12.69 -1.96 5.40
C GLU A 14 12.25 -0.87 6.39
N LYS A 15 12.32 -1.14 7.69
CA LYS A 15 12.03 -0.17 8.75
C LYS A 15 12.86 1.09 8.63
N SER A 16 14.19 0.95 8.56
CA SER A 16 15.09 2.10 8.38
C SER A 16 14.78 2.90 7.10
N THR A 17 14.43 2.20 6.03
CA THR A 17 14.10 2.82 4.73
C THR A 17 12.79 3.60 4.81
N LEU A 18 11.73 3.00 5.35
CA LEU A 18 10.42 3.63 5.51
C LEU A 18 10.48 4.83 6.45
N GLU A 19 11.15 4.71 7.59
CA GLU A 19 11.30 5.82 8.54
C GLU A 19 12.10 6.99 7.94
N LYS A 20 13.07 6.70 7.06
CA LYS A 20 13.81 7.73 6.32
C LYS A 20 12.94 8.45 5.29
N TYR A 21 12.12 7.73 4.53
CA TYR A 21 11.28 8.32 3.47
C TYR A 21 9.99 8.97 4.01
N PHE A 22 9.46 8.47 5.13
CA PHE A 22 8.19 8.88 5.72
C PHE A 22 8.39 9.20 7.22
N PRO A 23 9.25 10.17 7.56
CA PRO A 23 9.60 10.45 8.95
C PRO A 23 8.38 10.87 9.77
N GLY A 24 8.19 10.21 10.92
CA GLY A 24 7.07 10.47 11.84
C GLY A 24 5.70 10.02 11.34
N LYS A 25 5.60 9.33 10.20
CA LYS A 25 4.33 8.91 9.59
C LYS A 25 4.09 7.40 9.60
N VAL A 26 5.09 6.62 10.01
CA VAL A 26 5.06 5.14 9.95
C VAL A 26 4.87 4.57 11.34
N VAL A 27 3.87 3.70 11.48
CA VAL A 27 3.61 2.92 12.70
C VAL A 27 3.74 1.44 12.37
N TRP A 28 4.56 0.73 13.14
CA TRP A 28 4.70 -0.72 13.04
C TRP A 28 3.81 -1.38 14.11
N LEU A 29 2.94 -2.28 13.68
CA LEU A 29 1.97 -2.99 14.52
C LEU A 29 2.30 -4.49 14.52
N ASP A 30 2.06 -5.13 15.67
CA ASP A 30 2.28 -6.56 15.91
C ASP A 30 3.57 -7.13 15.25
N PRO A 31 4.77 -6.67 15.69
CA PRO A 31 6.04 -7.09 15.09
C PRO A 31 6.37 -8.57 15.30
N THR A 32 5.53 -9.29 16.06
CA THR A 32 5.79 -10.65 16.51
C THR A 32 4.96 -11.71 15.82
N GLU A 33 3.77 -11.44 15.29
CA GLU A 33 2.97 -12.47 14.62
C GLU A 33 2.39 -11.95 13.30
N ASN A 34 1.45 -11.00 13.37
CA ASN A 34 0.78 -10.45 12.20
C ASN A 34 1.31 -9.04 11.91
N THR A 35 2.58 -8.96 11.53
CA THR A 35 3.23 -7.66 11.34
C THR A 35 2.53 -6.85 10.25
N MET A 36 2.13 -5.65 10.64
CA MET A 36 1.51 -4.67 9.77
C MET A 36 2.27 -3.35 9.89
N ILE A 37 2.23 -2.57 8.82
CA ILE A 37 2.64 -1.17 8.87
C ILE A 37 1.46 -0.28 8.51
N GLU A 38 1.31 0.80 9.24
CA GLU A 38 0.41 1.90 8.89
C GLU A 38 1.22 3.12 8.54
N ILE A 39 0.83 3.78 7.45
CA ILE A 39 1.49 5.00 6.97
C ILE A 39 0.44 6.08 6.73
N THR A 40 0.58 7.20 7.44
CA THR A 40 -0.23 8.39 7.17
C THR A 40 0.23 9.07 5.88
N MET A 41 -0.70 9.25 4.95
CA MET A 41 -0.48 9.95 3.69
C MET A 41 -1.31 11.23 3.65
N ILE A 42 -0.72 12.28 3.10
CA ILE A 42 -1.41 13.53 2.80
C ILE A 42 -1.28 13.71 1.29
N THR A 43 -2.42 13.76 0.60
CA THR A 43 -2.48 13.97 -0.84
C THR A 43 -2.19 15.43 -1.19
N ASN A 44 -1.98 15.73 -2.48
CA ASN A 44 -1.68 17.10 -2.93
C ASN A 44 -2.82 18.10 -2.67
N ASN A 45 -4.06 17.63 -2.52
CA ASN A 45 -5.20 18.44 -2.12
C ASN A 45 -5.49 18.37 -0.61
N GLU A 46 -4.45 18.08 0.20
CA GLU A 46 -4.46 18.14 1.66
C GLU A 46 -5.43 17.17 2.36
N ARG A 47 -5.86 16.12 1.66
CA ARG A 47 -6.66 15.04 2.25
C ARG A 47 -5.76 14.02 2.93
N THR A 48 -6.14 13.64 4.14
CA THR A 48 -5.35 12.71 4.97
C THR A 48 -5.94 11.31 4.92
N TYR A 49 -5.09 10.33 4.64
CA TYR A 49 -5.41 8.91 4.56
C TYR A 49 -4.45 8.11 5.43
N VAL A 50 -4.86 6.90 5.81
CA VAL A 50 -3.97 5.91 6.41
C VAL A 50 -3.95 4.68 5.51
N LEU A 51 -2.78 4.36 4.97
CA LEU A 51 -2.54 3.11 4.25
C LEU A 51 -2.06 2.06 5.25
N ARG A 52 -2.63 0.86 5.20
CA ARG A 52 -2.13 -0.29 5.96
C ARG A 52 -1.57 -1.33 5.02
N VAL A 53 -0.38 -1.85 5.33
CA VAL A 53 0.24 -2.97 4.61
C VAL A 53 0.38 -4.15 5.55
N TYR A 54 -0.20 -5.28 5.17
CA TYR A 54 -0.10 -6.57 5.85
C TYR A 54 1.12 -7.32 5.31
N ILE A 55 2.06 -7.66 6.19
CA ILE A 55 3.30 -8.35 5.82
C ILE A 55 3.07 -9.87 5.94
N PRO A 56 3.26 -10.64 4.86
CA PRO A 56 3.02 -12.08 4.90
C PRO A 56 4.12 -12.82 5.70
N PRO A 57 3.83 -13.98 6.30
CA PRO A 57 4.78 -14.72 7.14
C PRO A 57 6.07 -15.17 6.43
N ASP A 58 6.05 -15.29 5.11
CA ASP A 58 7.19 -15.68 4.26
C ASP A 58 7.82 -14.48 3.53
N TYR A 59 7.46 -13.24 3.90
CA TYR A 59 8.08 -12.03 3.36
C TYR A 59 9.61 -12.13 3.42
N PRO A 60 10.35 -11.79 2.35
CA PRO A 60 9.92 -11.09 1.13
C PRO A 60 9.43 -11.98 -0.02
N ASN A 61 9.22 -13.27 0.18
CA ASN A 61 8.89 -14.19 -0.91
C ASN A 61 7.47 -14.01 -1.43
N SER A 62 6.51 -13.69 -0.55
CA SER A 62 5.16 -13.32 -0.96
C SER A 62 4.91 -11.81 -0.95
N LEU A 63 4.01 -11.41 -1.85
CA LEU A 63 3.56 -10.03 -2.02
C LEU A 63 2.72 -9.55 -0.82
N PRO A 64 3.09 -8.44 -0.16
CA PRO A 64 2.26 -7.81 0.86
C PRO A 64 0.91 -7.30 0.33
N ILE A 65 -0.10 -7.27 1.19
CA ILE A 65 -1.43 -6.71 0.86
C ILE A 65 -1.50 -5.27 1.38
N MET A 66 -1.94 -4.33 0.55
CA MET A 66 -2.11 -2.93 0.95
C MET A 66 -3.57 -2.52 0.83
N VAL A 67 -4.07 -1.83 1.86
CA VAL A 67 -5.45 -1.34 1.94
C VAL A 67 -5.51 0.14 2.31
N VAL A 68 -6.63 0.79 2.02
CA VAL A 68 -6.99 2.08 2.63
C VAL A 68 -7.67 1.78 3.97
N ARG A 69 -6.97 2.04 5.07
CA ARG A 69 -7.46 1.81 6.44
C ARG A 69 -8.35 2.95 6.91
N ASP A 70 -7.88 4.19 6.76
CA ASP A 70 -8.69 5.38 7.01
C ASP A 70 -8.70 6.30 5.79
N SER A 71 -9.84 6.94 5.58
CA SER A 71 -10.08 7.95 4.56
C SER A 71 -10.95 9.08 5.10
N PRO A 72 -10.88 10.30 4.53
CA PRO A 72 -11.73 11.42 4.94
C PRO A 72 -13.22 11.15 4.72
N GLU A 73 -13.53 10.49 3.61
CA GLU A 73 -14.87 10.04 3.25
C GLU A 73 -14.88 8.52 3.13
N PRO A 74 -16.02 7.84 3.37
CA PRO A 74 -16.10 6.39 3.24
C PRO A 74 -15.61 5.91 1.87
N MET A 75 -14.68 4.94 1.88
CA MET A 75 -14.20 4.35 0.63
C MET A 75 -15.35 3.69 -0.13
N PRO A 76 -15.40 3.84 -1.47
CA PRO A 76 -16.42 3.18 -2.27
C PRO A 76 -16.31 1.67 -2.16
N ASN A 77 -17.46 0.99 -2.17
CA ASN A 77 -17.54 -0.47 -2.21
C ASN A 77 -17.29 -0.99 -3.64
N TRP A 78 -16.12 -0.68 -4.19
CA TRP A 78 -15.72 -1.14 -5.51
C TRP A 78 -15.38 -2.62 -5.48
N ILE A 79 -15.94 -3.35 -6.44
CA ILE A 79 -15.50 -4.71 -6.74
C ILE A 79 -14.09 -4.69 -7.36
N SER A 80 -13.44 -5.86 -7.39
CA SER A 80 -12.16 -6.03 -8.10
C SER A 80 -12.26 -5.55 -9.54
N GLY A 81 -11.38 -4.65 -9.94
CA GLY A 81 -11.53 -3.93 -11.20
C GLY A 81 -10.22 -3.35 -11.71
N ARG A 82 -9.94 -3.56 -12.99
CA ARG A 82 -8.80 -2.93 -13.67
C ARG A 82 -8.93 -1.41 -13.68
N MET A 83 -10.15 -0.89 -13.88
CA MET A 83 -10.38 0.57 -14.02
C MET A 83 -10.13 1.34 -12.72
N THR A 84 -10.38 0.70 -11.58
CA THR A 84 -10.18 1.26 -10.23
C THR A 84 -8.84 0.88 -9.62
N HIS A 85 -8.10 -0.05 -10.25
CA HIS A 85 -6.89 -0.64 -9.68
C HIS A 85 -7.10 -1.09 -8.22
N SER A 86 -8.22 -1.77 -7.96
CA SER A 86 -8.56 -2.32 -6.66
C SER A 86 -8.88 -3.81 -6.77
N PHE A 87 -8.75 -4.53 -5.65
CA PHE A 87 -9.07 -5.97 -5.55
C PHE A 87 -10.36 -6.25 -4.77
N GLY A 88 -11.19 -5.23 -4.52
CA GLY A 88 -12.34 -5.35 -3.63
C GLY A 88 -11.98 -5.05 -2.18
N GLN A 89 -12.81 -5.52 -1.25
CA GLN A 89 -12.54 -5.39 0.19
C GLN A 89 -11.79 -6.61 0.73
N ASN A 90 -10.95 -6.42 1.74
CA ASN A 90 -10.39 -7.51 2.53
C ASN A 90 -11.40 -8.02 3.57
N GLU A 91 -10.99 -9.01 4.36
CA GLU A 91 -11.83 -9.59 5.44
C GLU A 91 -12.24 -8.57 6.50
N ASP A 92 -11.44 -7.52 6.70
CA ASP A 92 -11.73 -6.40 7.60
C ASP A 92 -12.63 -5.32 6.97
N GLY A 93 -13.08 -5.49 5.71
CA GLY A 93 -13.91 -4.52 4.99
C GLY A 93 -13.17 -3.34 4.37
N HIS A 94 -11.84 -3.32 4.41
CA HIS A 94 -11.03 -2.24 3.84
C HIS A 94 -10.77 -2.47 2.35
N LEU A 95 -10.82 -1.40 1.55
CA LEU A 95 -10.55 -1.46 0.12
C LEU A 95 -9.08 -1.82 -0.14
N VAL A 96 -8.85 -2.90 -0.89
CA VAL A 96 -7.53 -3.40 -1.27
C VAL A 96 -7.04 -2.70 -2.54
N ILE A 97 -5.86 -2.09 -2.48
CA ILE A 97 -5.21 -1.41 -3.61
C ILE A 97 -4.38 -2.42 -4.41
N CYS A 98 -4.51 -2.39 -5.74
CA CYS A 98 -3.61 -3.10 -6.64
C CYS A 98 -2.30 -2.31 -6.83
N HIS A 99 -1.20 -2.80 -6.27
CA HIS A 99 0.12 -2.16 -6.35
C HIS A 99 1.13 -2.96 -7.18
N TYR A 100 1.10 -4.30 -7.12
CA TYR A 100 1.83 -5.18 -8.02
C TYR A 100 0.96 -6.35 -8.45
N ARG A 101 1.22 -6.87 -9.66
CA ARG A 101 0.69 -8.18 -10.05
C ARG A 101 1.48 -9.25 -9.33
N ARG A 102 0.81 -10.29 -8.81
CA ARG A 102 1.47 -11.39 -8.07
C ARG A 102 2.58 -12.06 -8.87
N ASP A 103 2.39 -12.25 -10.18
CA ASP A 103 3.37 -12.84 -11.11
C ASP A 103 4.59 -11.94 -11.40
N ARG A 104 4.56 -10.68 -10.94
CA ARG A 104 5.63 -9.69 -11.10
C ARG A 104 6.25 -9.26 -9.78
N TRP A 105 5.78 -9.81 -8.66
CA TRP A 105 6.43 -9.62 -7.38
C TRP A 105 7.79 -10.32 -7.40
N SER A 106 8.78 -9.67 -6.79
CA SER A 106 10.10 -10.23 -6.61
C SER A 106 10.63 -9.81 -5.25
N PRO A 107 11.38 -10.69 -4.55
CA PRO A 107 11.94 -10.39 -3.24
C PRO A 107 12.86 -9.16 -3.19
N ASP A 108 13.35 -8.65 -4.31
CA ASP A 108 14.18 -7.45 -4.38
C ASP A 108 13.39 -6.14 -4.17
N ARG A 109 12.06 -6.17 -4.34
CA ARG A 109 11.17 -5.01 -4.16
C ARG A 109 10.91 -4.71 -2.69
N THR A 110 10.82 -3.44 -2.35
CA THR A 110 10.76 -2.94 -0.97
C THR A 110 9.35 -2.57 -0.53
N LEU A 111 9.13 -2.45 0.79
CA LEU A 111 7.89 -1.89 1.33
C LEU A 111 7.73 -0.42 0.92
N SER A 112 8.84 0.34 0.78
CA SER A 112 8.78 1.70 0.25
C SER A 112 8.21 1.75 -1.17
N ASP A 113 8.54 0.79 -2.04
CA ASP A 113 7.98 0.74 -3.40
C ASP A 113 6.45 0.55 -3.38
N ILE A 114 5.98 -0.35 -2.52
CA ILE A 114 4.54 -0.61 -2.30
C ILE A 114 3.84 0.66 -1.81
N VAL A 115 4.40 1.31 -0.79
CA VAL A 115 3.84 2.51 -0.16
C VAL A 115 3.78 3.69 -1.14
N VAL A 116 4.81 3.88 -1.97
CA VAL A 116 4.81 4.91 -3.03
C VAL A 116 3.68 4.66 -4.03
N LYS A 117 3.45 3.40 -4.43
CA LYS A 117 2.31 3.08 -5.30
C LYS A 117 0.96 3.34 -4.65
N GLY A 118 0.85 3.11 -3.34
CA GLY A 118 -0.34 3.47 -2.58
C GLY A 118 -0.60 4.97 -2.59
N ARG A 119 0.44 5.80 -2.42
CA ARG A 119 0.33 7.25 -2.56
C ARG A 119 -0.16 7.65 -3.96
N ILE A 120 0.42 7.10 -5.02
CA ILE A 120 -0.02 7.43 -6.40
C ILE A 120 -1.49 7.03 -6.61
N TRP A 121 -1.91 5.89 -6.07
CA TRP A 121 -3.31 5.47 -6.12
C TRP A 121 -4.24 6.47 -5.42
N LEU A 122 -3.86 6.98 -4.24
CA LEU A 122 -4.62 8.01 -3.53
C LEU A 122 -4.71 9.33 -4.32
N GLU A 123 -3.63 9.78 -4.96
CA GLU A 123 -3.67 10.98 -5.80
C GLU A 123 -4.62 10.80 -7.01
N ALA A 124 -4.58 9.62 -7.64
CA ALA A 124 -5.51 9.29 -8.72
C ALA A 124 -6.97 9.20 -8.22
N TYR A 125 -7.18 8.74 -6.99
CA TYR A 125 -8.50 8.65 -6.38
C TYR A 125 -9.07 10.05 -6.12
N GLU A 126 -8.27 10.95 -5.55
CA GLU A 126 -8.67 12.36 -5.37
C GLU A 126 -8.96 13.06 -6.71
N ALA A 127 -8.12 12.83 -7.71
CA ALA A 127 -8.37 13.36 -9.06
C ALA A 127 -9.67 12.82 -9.67
N HIS A 128 -9.96 11.53 -9.48
CA HIS A 128 -11.22 10.91 -9.87
C HIS A 128 -12.42 11.54 -9.15
N LEU A 129 -12.33 11.77 -7.84
CA LEU A 129 -13.41 12.42 -7.08
C LEU A 129 -13.71 13.85 -7.57
N VAL A 130 -12.68 14.60 -7.95
CA VAL A 130 -12.82 15.99 -8.42
C VAL A 130 -13.39 16.06 -9.84
N THR A 131 -12.95 15.17 -10.73
CA THR A 131 -13.20 15.28 -12.17
C THR A 131 -14.28 14.34 -12.70
N GLY A 132 -14.54 13.23 -12.00
CA GLY A 132 -15.33 12.11 -12.48
C GLY A 132 -14.60 11.18 -13.48
N GLU A 133 -13.40 11.53 -13.92
CA GLU A 133 -12.61 10.73 -14.87
C GLU A 133 -12.16 9.40 -14.25
N GLN A 134 -12.10 8.33 -15.04
CA GLN A 134 -11.76 7.00 -14.52
C GLN A 134 -10.34 6.96 -13.91
N MET A 135 -10.16 6.25 -12.81
CA MET A 135 -8.84 6.13 -12.16
C MET A 135 -7.74 5.63 -13.11
N GLU A 136 -8.04 4.69 -14.01
CA GLU A 136 -7.06 4.20 -15.01
C GLU A 136 -6.44 5.35 -15.82
N TYR A 137 -7.18 6.43 -16.10
CA TYR A 137 -6.65 7.59 -16.83
C TYR A 137 -5.42 8.19 -16.13
N TYR A 138 -5.50 8.38 -14.81
CA TYR A 138 -4.40 8.92 -13.99
C TYR A 138 -3.31 7.87 -13.72
N LEU A 139 -3.71 6.60 -13.57
CA LEU A 139 -2.79 5.50 -13.25
C LEU A 139 -2.05 4.95 -14.48
N ARG A 140 -2.41 5.35 -15.71
CA ARG A 140 -1.66 5.01 -16.93
C ARG A 140 -0.19 5.43 -16.83
N ALA A 141 0.10 6.54 -16.16
CA ALA A 141 1.48 6.98 -15.89
C ALA A 141 2.26 5.99 -14.99
N MET A 142 1.58 5.19 -14.15
CA MET A 142 2.22 4.17 -13.29
C MET A 142 2.72 2.95 -14.06
N GLN A 143 2.24 2.72 -15.29
CA GLN A 143 2.65 1.56 -16.09
C GLN A 143 4.08 1.69 -16.64
N GLY A 144 4.70 2.87 -16.53
CA GLY A 144 6.07 3.17 -16.96
C GLY A 144 7.16 3.05 -15.88
N LEU A 145 6.79 2.90 -14.59
CA LEU A 145 7.75 2.74 -13.50
C LEU A 145 8.18 1.26 -13.41
N LYS A 146 9.22 0.91 -14.16
CA LYS A 146 9.90 -0.40 -14.12
C LYS A 146 10.77 -0.53 -12.86
#